data_AF-A0A4R6UMA2-F1
#
_entry.id   AF-A0A4R6UMA2-F1
#
_cell.length_a   1.000
_cell.length_b   1.000
_cell.length_c   1.000
_cell.angle_alpha   90.00
_cell.angle_beta   90.00
_cell.angle_gamma   90.00
#
_symmetry.space_group_name_H-M   'P 1'
#
loop_
_entity.id
_entity.type
_entity.pdbx_description
1 polymer ?
#
loop_
_entity_poly.entity_id
_entity_poly.type
_entity_poly.pdbx_seq_one_letter_code
_entity_poly.pdbx_strand_id
1 'polypeptide(L)' 'MVRLRPGFPVAADGASFDGALTEMVDALREYAEDWQDRLLDAPNHRENWGLVQLISLSSDEQLRDWLVRKAR' A
#
# COMPACT_ATOMS: atom_id res chain seq x y z
N MET A 1 17.21 5.82 8.27
CA MET A 1 15.87 5.22 8.24
C MET A 1 14.96 6.14 7.45
N VAL A 2 14.30 5.62 6.43
CA VAL A 2 13.36 6.34 5.54
C VAL A 2 11.95 5.84 5.85
N ARG A 3 10.99 6.75 6.01
CA ARG A 3 9.59 6.45 6.28
C ARG A 3 8.71 6.93 5.13
N LEU A 4 7.78 6.08 4.68
CA LEU A 4 6.77 6.43 3.69
C LEU A 4 5.40 6.55 4.37
N ARG A 5 4.83 7.77 4.31
CA ARG A 5 3.40 8.06 4.55
C ARG A 5 3.07 9.50 4.14
N PRO A 6 2.37 9.70 3.03
CA PRO A 6 1.04 10.36 3.12
C PRO A 6 0.01 9.83 2.10
N GLY A 7 -1.24 9.61 2.55
CA GLY A 7 -2.38 9.26 1.69
C GLY A 7 -2.68 7.76 1.52
N PHE A 8 -1.97 6.90 2.25
CA PHE A 8 -2.19 5.44 2.23
C PHE A 8 -2.66 4.93 3.60
N PRO A 9 -3.41 3.80 3.64
CA PRO A 9 -3.90 3.20 4.89
C PRO A 9 -2.79 2.54 5.72
N VAL A 10 -1.59 2.39 5.16
CA VAL A 10 -0.44 1.76 5.81
C VAL A 10 0.78 2.68 5.82
N ALA A 11 1.78 2.31 6.63
CA ALA A 11 3.05 3.00 6.75
C ALA A 11 4.18 2.00 6.66
N ALA A 12 5.28 2.37 6.01
CA ALA A 12 6.46 1.54 5.89
C ALA A 12 7.72 2.31 6.27
N ASP A 13 8.66 1.60 6.86
CA ASP A 13 9.96 2.11 7.30
C ASP A 13 11.06 1.21 6.70
N GLY A 14 12.17 1.81 6.27
CA GLY A 14 13.28 1.05 5.67
C GLY A 14 14.65 1.69 5.90
N ALA A 15 15.71 0.90 5.73
CA ALA A 15 17.09 1.40 5.82
C ALA A 15 17.44 2.36 4.67
N SER A 16 16.77 2.21 3.52
CA SER A 16 16.86 3.05 2.33
C SER A 16 15.46 3.34 1.78
N PHE A 17 15.36 4.25 0.80
CA PHE A 17 14.11 4.49 0.08
C PHE A 17 13.63 3.22 -0.63
N ASP A 18 14.54 2.50 -1.30
CA ASP A 18 14.20 1.24 -1.96
C ASP A 18 13.73 0.16 -0.99
N GLY A 19 14.31 0.11 0.21
CA GLY A 19 13.87 -0.80 1.27
C GLY A 19 12.49 -0.42 1.82
N ALA A 20 12.24 0.88 2.03
CA ALA A 20 10.93 1.36 2.47
C ALA A 20 9.85 1.15 1.39
N LEU A 21 10.21 1.19 0.10
CA LEU A 21 9.29 0.86 -1.00
C LEU A 21 8.93 -0.62 -1.02
N THR A 22 9.90 -1.51 -0.80
CA THR A 22 9.62 -2.95 -0.70
C THR A 22 8.69 -3.24 0.47
N GLU A 23 8.99 -2.71 1.65
CA GLU A 23 8.13 -2.84 2.84
C GLU A 23 6.73 -2.23 2.61
N MET A 24 6.63 -1.13 1.87
CA MET A 24 5.34 -0.54 1.53
C MET A 24 4.51 -1.42 0.59
N VAL A 25 5.16 -2.11 -0.36
CA VAL A 25 4.47 -3.07 -1.23
C VAL A 25 3.90 -4.21 -0.39
N ASP A 26 4.71 -4.81 0.48
CA ASP A 26 4.29 -5.91 1.36
C ASP A 26 3.12 -5.47 2.27
N ALA A 27 3.24 -4.32 2.94
CA ALA A 27 2.18 -3.79 3.78
C ALA A 27 0.88 -3.49 3.02
N LEU A 28 0.96 -3.07 1.75
CA LEU A 28 -0.23 -2.86 0.92
C LEU A 28 -0.88 -4.18 0.51
N ARG A 29 -0.09 -5.25 0.29
CA ARG A 29 -0.62 -6.60 0.03
C ARG A 29 -1.40 -7.11 1.23
N GLU A 30 -0.80 -7.06 2.40
CA GLU A 30 -1.45 -7.42 3.67
C GLU A 30 -2.73 -6.61 3.89
N TYR A 31 -2.68 -5.29 3.63
CA TYR A 31 -3.86 -4.45 3.72
C TYR A 31 -4.99 -4.88 2.78
N ALA A 32 -4.68 -5.31 1.54
CA ALA A 32 -5.69 -5.75 0.58
C ALA A 32 -6.37 -7.05 1.01
N GLU A 33 -5.60 -8.00 1.58
CA GLU A 33 -6.13 -9.22 2.18
C GLU A 33 -7.02 -8.91 3.39
N ASP A 34 -6.49 -8.13 4.32
CA ASP A 34 -7.21 -7.67 5.52
C ASP A 34 -8.50 -6.92 5.17
N TRP A 35 -8.49 -6.16 4.08
CA TRP A 35 -9.66 -5.41 3.64
C TRP A 35 -10.80 -6.33 3.22
N GLN A 36 -10.50 -7.38 2.48
CA GLN A 36 -11.50 -8.38 2.07
C GLN A 36 -11.99 -9.19 3.28
N ASP A 37 -11.08 -9.54 4.18
CA ASP A 37 -11.39 -10.40 5.33
C ASP A 37 -12.20 -9.69 6.42
N ARG A 38 -11.91 -8.42 6.68
CA ARG A 38 -12.47 -7.72 7.86
C ARG A 38 -12.64 -6.21 7.77
N LEU A 39 -12.02 -5.50 6.82
CA LEU A 39 -12.11 -4.02 6.79
C LEU A 39 -13.15 -3.46 5.82
N LEU A 40 -13.77 -4.27 4.96
CA LEU A 40 -14.82 -3.84 4.03
C LEU A 40 -15.94 -3.04 4.72
N ASP A 41 -16.35 -3.46 5.91
CA ASP A 41 -17.43 -2.82 6.67
C ASP A 41 -16.94 -1.69 7.61
N ALA A 42 -15.63 -1.56 7.83
CA ALA A 42 -15.07 -0.54 8.71
C ALA A 42 -15.22 0.86 8.07
N PRO A 43 -15.90 1.84 8.70
CA PRO A 43 -16.22 3.12 8.07
C PRO A 43 -15.01 3.90 7.54
N ASN A 44 -13.84 3.76 8.15
CA ASN A 44 -12.60 4.40 7.75
C ASN A 44 -11.84 3.67 6.63
N HIS A 45 -12.30 2.49 6.20
CA HIS A 45 -11.67 1.67 5.17
C HIS A 45 -12.62 1.32 4.01
N ARG A 46 -13.94 1.40 4.20
CA ARG A 46 -14.96 1.00 3.22
C ARG A 46 -14.77 1.60 1.83
N GLU A 47 -14.38 2.87 1.77
CA GLU A 47 -14.20 3.59 0.49
C GLU A 47 -12.89 3.24 -0.25
N ASN A 48 -12.03 2.39 0.32
CA ASN A 48 -10.74 2.03 -0.28
C ASN A 48 -10.84 0.93 -1.35
N TRP A 49 -12.06 0.56 -1.81
CA TRP A 49 -12.25 -0.47 -2.83
C TRP A 49 -11.36 -0.26 -4.07
N GLY A 50 -11.31 0.96 -4.62
CA GLY A 50 -10.49 1.26 -5.80
C GLY A 50 -8.99 1.08 -5.56
N LEU A 51 -8.50 1.38 -4.35
CA LEU A 51 -7.12 1.14 -3.95
C LEU A 51 -6.84 -0.36 -3.83
N VAL A 52 -7.75 -1.12 -3.21
CA VAL A 52 -7.62 -2.58 -3.08
C VAL A 52 -7.59 -3.25 -4.44
N GLN A 53 -8.46 -2.85 -5.37
CA GLN A 53 -8.41 -3.36 -6.75
C GLN A 53 -7.08 -3.05 -7.45
N LEU A 54 -6.55 -1.82 -7.30
CA LEU A 54 -5.25 -1.46 -7.86
C LEU A 54 -4.14 -2.36 -7.31
N ILE A 55 -4.13 -2.59 -5.99
CA ILE A 55 -3.16 -3.46 -5.33
C ILE A 55 -3.31 -4.88 -5.87
N SER A 56 -4.49 -5.50 -5.73
CA SER A 56 -4.72 -6.91 -6.09
C SER A 56 -4.49 -7.23 -7.56
N LEU A 57 -4.68 -6.26 -8.48
CA LEU A 57 -4.52 -6.47 -9.92
C LEU A 57 -3.14 -6.12 -10.47
N SER A 58 -2.27 -5.49 -9.68
CA SER A 58 -0.92 -5.11 -10.09
C SER A 58 0.10 -6.19 -9.69
N SER A 59 1.19 -6.34 -10.44
CA SER A 59 2.41 -6.98 -9.94
C SER A 59 3.12 -6.08 -8.92
N ASP A 60 4.08 -6.63 -8.18
CA ASP A 60 4.86 -5.85 -7.21
C ASP A 60 5.71 -4.77 -7.91
N GLU A 61 6.25 -5.07 -9.10
CA GLU A 61 6.96 -4.08 -9.92
C GLU A 61 6.03 -2.95 -10.37
N GLN A 62 4.83 -3.28 -10.84
CA GLN A 62 3.84 -2.27 -11.24
C GLN A 62 3.41 -1.40 -10.06
N LEU A 63 3.23 -2.00 -8.88
CA LEU A 63 2.85 -1.27 -7.67
C LEU A 63 4.00 -0.37 -7.18
N ARG A 64 5.25 -0.85 -7.25
CA ARG A 64 6.44 -0.05 -6.94
C ARG A 64 6.58 1.15 -7.87
N ASP A 65 6.40 0.95 -9.18
CA ASP A 65 6.46 2.02 -10.16
C ASP A 65 5.37 3.07 -9.93
N TRP A 66 4.16 2.64 -9.56
CA TRP A 66 3.08 3.54 -9.19
C TRP A 66 3.40 4.36 -7.92
N LEU A 67 3.96 3.73 -6.88
CA LEU A 67 4.39 4.40 -5.65
C LEU A 67 5.46 5.47 -5.94
N VAL A 68 6.45 5.14 -6.77
CA VAL A 68 7.50 6.09 -7.19
C VAL A 68 6.90 7.29 -7.93
N ARG A 69 5.90 7.08 -8.79
CA ARG A 69 5.21 8.18 -9.49
C ARG A 69 4.40 9.06 -8.55
N LYS A 70 3.80 8.48 -7.50
CA LYS A 70 3.02 9.22 -6.48
C LYS A 70 3.89 9.99 -5.49
N ALA A 71 5.15 9.59 -5.31
CA ALA A 71 6.12 10.26 -4.43
C ALA A 71 6.86 11.44 -5.09
N ARG A 72 6.65 11.65 -6.40
CA ARG A 72 7.13 12.81 -7.16
C ARG A 72 6.09 13.93 -7.13
#